data_AF-A0A358M624-F1
#
_entry.id   AF-A0A358M624-F1
#
_cell.length_a   1.000
_cell.length_b   1.000
_cell.length_c   1.000
_cell.angle_alpha   90.00
_cell.angle_beta   90.00
_cell.angle_gamma   90.00
#
_symmetry.space_group_name_H-M   'P 1'
#
loop_
_entity.id
_entity.type
_entity.pdbx_description
1 polymer ?
#
loop_
_entity_poly.entity_id
_entity_poly.type
_entity_poly.pdbx_seq_one_letter_code
_entity_poly.pdbx_strand_id
1 'polypeptide(L)'
;MADGEEQRKNGDENPLLNQIRNRTYSLHHQQFAEIYIEEKHPAPQESSVSEPIRTRSPEEENIFLLFQEMRRLYRYPPYVNPLGENESFYRQAKKMEDFEDDYSGNAPFSAYFPEYQIMSYEQLRTYFTWRTCVRRGSVKKTCFSYVFLYIYELINNIGVTDGREGLSRLLSIWREYVPYERKLGAYMAEWVKDYYIINAFEFPFFDLVRGEPLLQEYYPFPEETDFFDLYAKLSSYPFERSAFYTAETERDLRNCFEFVVGKLDGWLRENGACFDDLINYDGKPAPWVPFRKARYAPQCMPPPERKEVRISGEERYWYENGRWFCSARRICRTSGRRIIGYLFKRIEQFYRKTRKYKYRLNADKTKLDLSQIREFFPDPKLFFEKIDGAILEFHREAHKRSVNVDPGRLEKIRESASSIQEKLLAPLEESEAGVDAFPEDDGNGPNAESISQAAAAVEKNASDETGQPLSAADGWEKLAHSLTETEKEALRLLLRGTGPGELQEFCRARLLMPEVLAEKINEKAVEAVEDNILELADTASVYEEYRCELERVVLNETE
;
A
#
# COMPACT_ATOMS: atom_id res chain seq x y z
N MET A 1 10.39 -20.97 -88.44
CA MET A 1 11.51 -21.35 -87.54
C MET A 1 11.24 -20.60 -86.24
N ALA A 2 10.50 -21.23 -85.31
CA ALA A 2 11.04 -21.89 -84.10
C ALA A 2 11.71 -20.85 -83.18
N ASP A 3 11.48 -20.68 -81.87
CA ASP A 3 10.72 -21.40 -80.82
C ASP A 3 10.71 -20.50 -79.55
N GLY A 4 9.87 -20.83 -78.54
CA GLY A 4 10.02 -20.51 -77.10
C GLY A 4 9.14 -19.37 -76.56
N GLU A 5 8.04 -19.61 -75.81
CA GLU A 5 7.96 -19.93 -74.35
C GLU A 5 8.65 -18.87 -73.47
N GLU A 6 8.07 -18.24 -72.44
CA GLU A 6 7.22 -18.79 -71.38
C GLU A 6 6.46 -17.66 -70.61
N GLN A 7 5.25 -17.94 -70.14
CA GLN A 7 4.42 -17.12 -69.22
C GLN A 7 4.84 -17.26 -67.75
N ARG A 8 4.64 -16.22 -66.93
CA ARG A 8 4.23 -16.22 -65.48
C ARG A 8 4.40 -14.81 -64.90
N LYS A 9 3.67 -14.28 -63.93
CA LYS A 9 2.33 -14.46 -63.31
C LYS A 9 2.21 -13.28 -62.33
N ASN A 10 1.00 -12.75 -62.13
CA ASN A 10 0.65 -11.79 -61.06
C ASN A 10 1.07 -12.27 -59.67
N GLY A 11 1.34 -11.33 -58.76
CA GLY A 11 1.47 -11.58 -57.32
C GLY A 11 1.09 -10.35 -56.51
N ASP A 12 -0.04 -10.45 -55.82
CA ASP A 12 -0.74 -9.50 -54.96
C ASP A 12 0.15 -8.58 -54.10
N GLU A 13 -0.16 -7.28 -54.13
CA GLU A 13 0.27 -6.33 -53.10
C GLU A 13 -0.43 -6.66 -51.77
N ASN A 14 0.37 -7.00 -50.76
CA ASN A 14 -0.11 -7.47 -49.46
C ASN A 14 -0.80 -6.33 -48.66
N PRO A 15 -2.10 -6.43 -48.36
CA PRO A 15 -2.87 -5.36 -47.70
C PRO A 15 -2.40 -5.01 -46.27
N LEU A 16 -1.60 -5.88 -45.64
CA LEU A 16 -0.95 -5.62 -44.35
C LEU A 16 0.15 -4.54 -44.42
N LEU A 17 0.87 -4.43 -45.55
CA LEU A 17 1.94 -3.43 -45.71
C LEU A 17 1.37 -2.01 -45.85
N ASN A 18 0.21 -1.85 -46.50
CA ASN A 18 -0.49 -0.56 -46.61
C ASN A 18 -1.17 -0.15 -45.29
N GLN A 19 -1.64 -1.10 -44.47
CA GLN A 19 -2.13 -0.79 -43.12
C GLN A 19 -1.02 -0.36 -42.15
N ILE A 20 0.19 -0.93 -42.27
CA ILE A 20 1.35 -0.50 -41.48
C ILE A 20 1.78 0.90 -41.91
N ARG A 21 1.87 1.19 -43.22
CA ARG A 21 2.24 2.51 -43.74
C ARG A 21 1.26 3.60 -43.31
N ASN A 22 -0.04 3.31 -43.31
CA ASN A 22 -1.06 4.28 -42.88
C ASN A 22 -1.13 4.47 -41.36
N ARG A 23 -0.74 3.48 -40.54
CA ARG A 23 -0.61 3.66 -39.08
C ARG A 23 0.59 4.53 -38.71
N THR A 24 1.72 4.42 -39.42
CA THR A 24 2.89 5.28 -39.19
C THR A 24 2.62 6.74 -39.57
N TYR A 25 1.78 6.97 -40.58
CA TYR A 25 1.33 8.32 -40.96
C TYR A 25 0.30 8.93 -39.99
N SER A 26 -0.49 8.12 -39.28
CA SER A 26 -1.53 8.62 -38.36
C SER A 26 -1.00 8.98 -36.96
N LEU A 27 0.19 8.52 -36.55
CA LEU A 27 0.80 8.89 -35.26
C LEU A 27 1.55 10.23 -35.31
N HIS A 28 1.70 10.82 -36.50
CA HIS A 28 2.40 12.09 -36.73
C HIS A 28 1.47 13.27 -37.04
N HIS A 29 0.16 13.15 -36.81
CA HIS A 29 -0.78 14.26 -36.92
C HIS A 29 -1.70 14.34 -35.69
N GLN A 30 -1.28 15.10 -34.69
CA GLN A 30 -2.19 15.86 -33.84
C GLN A 30 -1.76 17.34 -33.89
N GLN A 31 -2.70 18.18 -34.31
CA GLN A 31 -2.63 19.64 -34.55
C GLN A 31 -2.13 20.39 -33.30
N PHE A 32 -0.99 21.08 -33.36
CA PHE A 32 -0.73 22.50 -33.67
C PHE A 32 -0.88 23.51 -32.51
N ALA A 33 0.18 24.32 -32.35
CA ALA A 33 0.07 25.76 -32.17
C ALA A 33 0.93 26.39 -33.29
N GLU A 34 0.27 26.95 -34.30
CA GLU A 34 0.89 27.63 -35.43
C GLU A 34 1.57 28.92 -34.95
N ILE A 35 2.85 29.11 -35.31
CA ILE A 35 3.45 30.44 -35.33
C ILE A 35 3.40 30.88 -36.78
N TYR A 36 2.56 31.88 -37.08
CA TYR A 36 2.48 32.52 -38.38
C TYR A 36 3.83 33.15 -38.73
N ILE A 37 4.46 32.70 -39.81
CA ILE A 37 5.50 33.47 -40.49
C ILE A 37 4.75 34.31 -41.53
N GLU A 38 4.67 35.62 -41.31
CA GLU A 38 4.20 36.55 -42.33
C GLU A 38 5.09 36.44 -43.58
N GLU A 39 4.49 36.06 -44.70
CA GLU A 39 5.11 36.12 -46.02
C GLU A 39 5.40 37.59 -46.38
N LYS A 40 6.67 37.98 -46.39
CA LYS A 40 7.11 39.20 -47.09
C LYS A 40 7.58 38.84 -48.50
N HIS A 41 6.94 39.49 -49.46
CA HIS A 41 7.18 39.50 -50.92
C HIS A 41 8.65 39.63 -51.35
N PRO A 42 9.00 39.20 -52.58
CA PRO A 42 10.38 39.01 -53.01
C PRO A 42 11.10 40.35 -53.24
N ALA A 43 12.26 40.52 -52.61
CA ALA A 43 13.21 41.58 -52.92
C ALA A 43 14.29 41.06 -53.89
N PRO A 44 14.96 41.95 -54.66
CA PRO A 44 15.67 41.60 -55.89
C PRO A 44 16.95 40.79 -55.64
N GLN A 45 17.39 40.05 -56.67
CA GLN A 45 18.66 39.33 -56.70
C GLN A 45 19.84 40.26 -56.36
N GLU A 46 20.29 40.22 -55.11
CA GLU A 46 21.60 40.72 -54.73
C GLU A 46 22.63 39.63 -55.04
N SER A 47 23.61 40.00 -55.87
CA SER A 47 24.81 39.23 -56.16
C SER A 47 25.42 38.66 -54.88
N SER A 48 25.57 37.34 -54.81
CA SER A 48 26.28 36.66 -53.73
C SER A 48 27.75 37.09 -53.69
N VAL A 49 28.03 38.13 -52.92
CA VAL A 49 29.39 38.39 -52.44
C VAL A 49 29.71 37.22 -51.51
N SER A 50 30.65 36.37 -51.92
CA SER A 50 31.16 35.29 -51.08
C SER A 50 31.75 35.92 -49.82
N GLU A 51 31.09 35.71 -48.68
CA GLU A 51 31.67 36.08 -47.40
C GLU A 51 33.03 35.38 -47.26
N PRO A 52 34.09 36.10 -46.83
CA PRO A 52 35.39 35.49 -46.63
C PRO A 52 35.26 34.35 -45.63
N ILE A 53 35.81 33.17 -45.96
CA ILE A 53 35.88 32.03 -45.06
C ILE A 53 36.54 32.52 -43.78
N ARG A 54 35.75 32.65 -42.70
CA ARG A 54 36.25 33.04 -41.39
C ARG A 54 37.28 32.01 -40.96
N THR A 55 38.55 32.40 -40.97
CA THR A 55 39.63 31.55 -40.48
C THR A 55 39.46 31.38 -38.97
N ARG A 56 39.33 30.13 -38.52
CA ARG A 56 39.23 29.81 -37.10
C ARG A 56 40.54 30.15 -36.41
N SER A 57 40.46 30.63 -35.17
CA SER A 57 41.63 30.68 -34.30
C SER A 57 42.16 29.25 -34.04
N PRO A 58 43.45 29.08 -33.69
CA PRO A 58 44.00 27.76 -33.37
C PRO A 58 43.22 27.01 -32.27
N GLU A 59 42.70 27.75 -31.28
CA GLU A 59 41.87 27.19 -30.21
C GLU A 59 40.52 26.71 -30.74
N GLU A 60 39.83 27.51 -31.56
CA GLU A 60 38.57 27.12 -32.19
C GLU A 60 38.72 25.92 -33.13
N GLU A 61 39.86 25.82 -33.83
CA GLU A 61 40.18 24.69 -34.69
C GLU A 61 40.42 23.41 -33.86
N ASN A 62 41.12 23.49 -32.74
CA ASN A 62 41.29 22.35 -31.82
C ASN A 62 39.94 21.85 -31.29
N ILE A 63 39.04 22.76 -30.87
CA ILE A 63 37.69 22.40 -30.42
C ILE A 63 36.88 21.78 -31.58
N PHE A 64 36.99 22.34 -32.79
CA PHE A 64 36.34 21.79 -33.97
C PHE A 64 36.80 20.37 -34.28
N LEU A 65 38.11 20.10 -34.23
CA LEU A 65 38.67 18.76 -34.41
C LEU A 65 38.21 17.80 -33.31
N LEU A 66 38.18 18.23 -32.05
CA LEU A 66 37.65 17.45 -30.94
C LEU A 66 36.18 17.06 -31.17
N PHE A 67 35.36 17.98 -31.66
CA PHE A 67 33.96 17.69 -31.99
C PHE A 67 33.84 16.72 -33.17
N GLN A 68 34.73 16.78 -34.16
CA GLN A 68 34.78 15.76 -35.21
C GLN A 68 35.17 14.39 -34.68
N GLU A 69 36.16 14.30 -33.78
CA GLU A 69 36.55 13.04 -33.14
C GLU A 69 35.38 12.42 -32.38
N MET A 70 34.68 13.22 -31.57
CA MET A 70 33.47 12.79 -30.88
C MET A 70 32.43 12.25 -31.86
N ARG A 71 32.15 12.96 -32.97
CA ARG A 71 31.16 12.50 -33.97
C ARG A 71 31.55 11.19 -34.64
N ARG A 72 32.84 10.90 -34.81
CA ARG A 72 33.31 9.62 -35.37
C ARG A 72 33.04 8.42 -34.46
N LEU A 73 32.74 8.64 -33.18
CA LEU A 73 32.33 7.57 -32.27
C LEU A 73 30.90 7.08 -32.54
N TYR A 74 30.12 7.81 -33.33
CA TYR A 74 28.78 7.40 -33.76
C TYR A 74 28.88 6.24 -34.76
N ARG A 75 28.37 5.06 -34.38
CA ARG A 75 28.39 3.86 -35.23
C ARG A 75 27.05 3.65 -35.92
N TYR A 76 27.03 3.71 -37.25
CA TYR A 76 25.90 3.40 -38.15
C TYR A 76 26.37 2.33 -39.17
N PRO A 77 25.57 1.33 -39.61
CA PRO A 77 24.11 1.21 -39.59
C PRO A 77 23.49 0.20 -38.59
N PRO A 78 22.16 0.24 -38.39
CA PRO A 78 21.40 -0.58 -37.41
C PRO A 78 21.54 -2.10 -37.57
N TYR A 79 21.85 -2.59 -38.77
CA TYR A 79 22.05 -4.03 -39.05
C TYR A 79 23.41 -4.55 -38.51
N VAL A 80 24.35 -3.64 -38.24
CA VAL A 80 25.70 -3.94 -37.74
C VAL A 80 25.81 -3.68 -36.24
N ASN A 81 24.92 -2.86 -35.66
CA ASN A 81 24.92 -2.59 -34.23
C ASN A 81 23.55 -2.82 -33.55
N PRO A 82 23.29 -4.02 -33.00
CA PRO A 82 22.14 -4.28 -32.13
C PRO A 82 22.13 -3.44 -30.83
N LEU A 83 23.24 -2.75 -30.49
CA LEU A 83 23.45 -2.02 -29.24
C LEU A 83 23.07 -0.51 -29.32
N GLY A 84 22.57 -0.03 -30.46
CA GLY A 84 21.72 1.16 -30.58
C GLY A 84 22.35 2.56 -30.38
N GLU A 85 21.56 3.60 -30.69
CA GLU A 85 21.86 5.04 -30.54
C GLU A 85 22.38 5.42 -29.15
N ASN A 86 21.95 4.70 -28.11
CA ASN A 86 22.34 4.94 -26.71
C ASN A 86 23.83 4.67 -26.45
N GLU A 87 24.41 3.61 -27.04
CA GLU A 87 25.84 3.34 -26.89
C GLU A 87 26.69 4.44 -27.55
N SER A 88 26.30 4.90 -28.74
CA SER A 88 26.96 6.00 -29.43
C SER A 88 26.93 7.27 -28.56
N PHE A 89 25.76 7.58 -27.98
CA PHE A 89 25.62 8.70 -27.04
C PHE A 89 26.57 8.56 -25.84
N TYR A 90 26.60 7.40 -25.18
CA TYR A 90 27.48 7.15 -24.02
C TYR A 90 28.95 7.38 -24.37
N ARG A 91 29.41 6.84 -25.50
CA ARG A 91 30.82 6.97 -25.93
C ARG A 91 31.18 8.42 -26.23
N GLN A 92 30.26 9.16 -26.86
CA GLN A 92 30.43 10.60 -27.11
C GLN A 92 30.50 11.38 -25.80
N ALA A 93 29.56 11.15 -24.89
CA ALA A 93 29.53 11.79 -23.57
C ALA A 93 30.81 11.49 -22.77
N LYS A 94 31.27 10.24 -22.75
CA LYS A 94 32.49 9.82 -22.03
C LYS A 94 33.75 10.46 -22.62
N LYS A 95 33.85 10.60 -23.94
CA LYS A 95 34.97 11.32 -24.60
C LYS A 95 34.99 12.80 -24.21
N MET A 96 33.83 13.39 -23.95
CA MET A 96 33.66 14.81 -23.58
C MET A 96 33.49 15.01 -22.07
N GLU A 97 33.80 14.00 -21.25
CA GLU A 97 33.55 14.02 -19.81
C GLU A 97 34.20 15.22 -19.14
N ASP A 98 35.49 15.47 -19.40
CA ASP A 98 36.27 16.54 -18.78
C ASP A 98 36.34 17.83 -19.61
N PHE A 99 35.69 17.86 -20.77
CA PHE A 99 35.72 19.04 -21.63
C PHE A 99 34.92 20.20 -21.00
N GLU A 100 35.56 21.35 -20.89
CA GLU A 100 34.97 22.61 -20.48
C GLU A 100 35.11 23.65 -21.59
N ASP A 101 34.17 24.60 -21.63
CA ASP A 101 34.12 25.63 -22.67
C ASP A 101 33.68 26.98 -22.09
N ASP A 102 34.04 28.07 -22.78
CA ASP A 102 33.69 29.45 -22.45
C ASP A 102 33.32 30.20 -23.74
N TYR A 103 32.23 29.76 -24.37
CA TYR A 103 31.74 30.32 -25.61
C TYR A 103 30.72 31.43 -25.35
N SER A 104 30.93 32.61 -25.95
CA SER A 104 30.05 33.77 -25.78
C SER A 104 28.74 33.67 -26.56
N GLY A 105 28.61 32.71 -27.47
CA GLY A 105 27.41 32.53 -28.29
C GLY A 105 26.29 31.80 -27.55
N ASN A 106 25.08 31.91 -28.09
CA ASN A 106 23.89 31.26 -27.56
C ASN A 106 23.02 30.75 -28.71
N ALA A 107 23.32 29.54 -29.19
CA ALA A 107 22.59 28.93 -30.28
C ALA A 107 21.35 28.17 -29.74
N PRO A 108 20.14 28.42 -30.27
CA PRO A 108 18.95 27.69 -29.85
C PRO A 108 19.00 26.24 -30.34
N PHE A 109 18.46 25.31 -29.55
CA PHE A 109 18.38 23.89 -29.90
C PHE A 109 17.09 23.25 -29.38
N SER A 110 16.43 22.48 -30.23
CA SER A 110 15.22 21.73 -29.89
C SER A 110 15.25 20.38 -30.58
N ALA A 111 15.12 19.31 -29.79
CA ALA A 111 15.06 17.94 -30.23
C ALA A 111 14.29 17.10 -29.21
N TYR A 112 13.52 16.11 -29.68
CA TYR A 112 12.74 15.21 -28.83
C TYR A 112 13.65 14.26 -28.02
N PHE A 113 14.70 13.72 -28.65
CA PHE A 113 15.79 13.01 -28.00
C PHE A 113 17.11 13.71 -28.34
N PRO A 114 17.57 14.67 -27.52
CA PRO A 114 18.79 15.39 -27.80
C PRO A 114 20.03 14.49 -27.77
N GLU A 115 20.92 14.68 -28.73
CA GLU A 115 22.17 13.94 -28.87
C GLU A 115 23.25 14.80 -29.54
N TYR A 116 24.53 14.49 -29.30
CA TYR A 116 25.65 15.27 -29.84
C TYR A 116 25.70 15.29 -31.36
N GLN A 117 25.26 14.22 -32.00
CA GLN A 117 25.41 14.00 -33.42
C GLN A 117 24.63 15.00 -34.28
N ILE A 118 23.45 15.42 -33.82
CA ILE A 118 22.54 16.30 -34.56
C ILE A 118 22.78 17.80 -34.31
N MET A 119 23.60 18.15 -33.30
CA MET A 119 23.87 19.54 -32.95
C MET A 119 24.86 20.19 -33.92
N SER A 120 24.74 21.48 -34.18
CA SER A 120 25.72 22.29 -34.91
C SER A 120 26.98 22.55 -34.06
N TYR A 121 28.03 23.12 -34.67
CA TYR A 121 29.23 23.54 -33.93
C TYR A 121 28.87 24.53 -32.82
N GLU A 122 28.12 25.58 -33.14
CA GLU A 122 27.71 26.62 -32.20
C GLU A 122 26.81 26.08 -31.08
N GLN A 123 25.92 25.13 -31.41
CA GLN A 123 25.07 24.46 -30.44
C GLN A 123 25.87 23.59 -29.46
N LEU A 124 26.91 22.90 -29.93
CA LEU A 124 27.81 22.14 -29.07
C LEU A 124 28.61 23.06 -28.14
N ARG A 125 29.18 24.16 -28.68
CA ARG A 125 29.88 25.17 -27.88
C ARG A 125 28.97 25.77 -26.80
N THR A 126 27.73 26.10 -27.17
CA THR A 126 26.69 26.63 -26.26
C THR A 126 26.39 25.62 -25.16
N TYR A 127 26.17 24.35 -25.51
CA TYR A 127 25.90 23.28 -24.55
C TYR A 127 27.05 23.09 -23.54
N PHE A 128 28.28 22.93 -24.03
CA PHE A 128 29.43 22.66 -23.16
C PHE A 128 29.73 23.84 -22.23
N THR A 129 29.55 25.08 -22.70
CA THR A 129 29.68 26.27 -21.85
C THR A 129 28.63 26.29 -20.75
N TRP A 130 27.37 25.98 -21.09
CA TRP A 130 26.30 25.89 -20.10
C TRP A 130 26.55 24.76 -19.09
N ARG A 131 26.96 23.58 -19.56
CA ARG A 131 27.33 22.42 -18.73
C ARG A 131 28.47 22.75 -17.77
N THR A 132 29.50 23.46 -18.23
CA THR A 132 30.59 23.95 -17.37
C THR A 132 30.06 24.86 -16.26
N CYS A 133 29.16 25.79 -16.58
CA CYS A 133 28.54 26.66 -15.57
C CYS A 133 27.73 25.85 -14.54
N VAL A 134 26.93 24.89 -14.99
CA VAL A 134 26.11 24.02 -14.13
C VAL A 134 26.99 23.20 -13.18
N ARG A 135 28.07 22.60 -13.69
CA ARG A 135 29.02 21.84 -12.86
C ARG A 135 29.76 22.70 -11.82
N ARG A 136 29.90 24.00 -12.09
CA ARG A 136 30.44 24.99 -11.15
C ARG A 136 29.37 25.58 -10.21
N GLY A 137 28.13 25.08 -10.25
CA GLY A 137 27.03 25.50 -9.38
C GLY A 137 26.21 26.70 -9.88
N SER A 138 26.45 27.18 -11.11
CA SER A 138 25.71 28.29 -11.71
C SER A 138 24.74 27.78 -12.79
N VAL A 139 23.49 27.53 -12.43
CA VAL A 139 22.44 27.13 -13.37
C VAL A 139 21.76 28.36 -13.98
N LYS A 140 21.75 28.46 -15.31
CA LYS A 140 21.06 29.52 -16.06
C LYS A 140 19.97 28.92 -16.95
N LYS A 141 18.93 29.69 -17.24
CA LYS A 141 17.90 29.31 -18.22
C LYS A 141 18.53 29.04 -19.60
N THR A 142 18.18 27.91 -20.21
CA THR A 142 18.66 27.50 -21.54
C THR A 142 17.55 26.78 -22.32
N CYS A 143 17.84 26.30 -23.53
CA CYS A 143 16.91 25.45 -24.26
C CYS A 143 16.70 24.11 -23.54
N PHE A 144 15.46 23.66 -23.45
CA PHE A 144 15.10 22.48 -22.65
C PHE A 144 15.84 21.20 -23.09
N SER A 145 16.11 21.06 -24.39
CA SER A 145 16.89 19.96 -24.94
C SER A 145 18.34 19.90 -24.43
N TYR A 146 18.96 21.03 -24.07
CA TYR A 146 20.28 21.03 -23.43
C TYR A 146 20.23 20.49 -22.00
N VAL A 147 19.17 20.79 -21.27
CA VAL A 147 18.96 20.25 -19.90
C VAL A 147 18.79 18.74 -19.95
N PHE A 148 17.98 18.25 -20.89
CA PHE A 148 17.80 16.80 -21.12
C PHE A 148 19.12 16.13 -21.47
N LEU A 149 19.93 16.73 -22.33
CA LEU A 149 21.24 16.20 -22.70
C LEU A 149 22.17 16.05 -21.48
N TYR A 150 22.18 17.03 -20.58
CA TYR A 150 22.95 16.96 -19.34
C TYR A 150 22.40 15.92 -18.36
N ILE A 151 21.09 15.81 -18.24
CA ILE A 151 20.47 14.74 -17.44
C ILE A 151 20.84 13.37 -18.02
N TYR A 152 20.87 13.23 -19.35
CA TYR A 152 21.29 11.99 -20.01
C TYR A 152 22.76 11.66 -19.70
N GLU A 153 23.64 12.64 -19.59
CA GLU A 153 25.00 12.40 -19.07
C GLU A 153 24.97 11.84 -17.64
N LEU A 154 24.21 12.48 -16.74
CA LEU A 154 24.15 12.09 -15.32
C LEU A 154 23.56 10.68 -15.11
N ILE A 155 22.47 10.32 -15.80
CA ILE A 155 21.88 8.96 -15.68
C ILE A 155 22.82 7.86 -16.17
N ASN A 156 23.79 8.20 -17.02
CA ASN A 156 24.85 7.30 -17.48
C ASN A 156 26.13 7.40 -16.63
N ASN A 157 26.07 8.10 -15.48
CA ASN A 157 27.20 8.32 -14.59
C ASN A 157 28.41 9.01 -15.26
N ILE A 158 28.16 9.95 -16.17
CA ILE A 158 29.22 10.73 -16.82
C ILE A 158 29.57 11.96 -15.98
N GLY A 159 30.84 12.11 -15.63
CA GLY A 159 31.36 13.23 -14.84
C GLY A 159 30.97 13.19 -13.37
N VAL A 160 30.69 11.99 -12.82
CA VAL A 160 30.40 11.73 -11.41
C VAL A 160 31.29 10.60 -10.89
N THR A 161 31.63 10.63 -9.61
CA THR A 161 32.50 9.63 -8.98
C THR A 161 31.75 8.36 -8.61
N ASP A 162 30.50 8.51 -8.14
CA ASP A 162 29.66 7.39 -7.72
C ASP A 162 28.15 7.71 -7.88
N GLY A 163 27.32 6.70 -7.58
CA GLY A 163 25.87 6.84 -7.64
C GLY A 163 25.30 7.87 -6.66
N ARG A 164 25.90 8.07 -5.48
CA ARG A 164 25.40 9.06 -4.50
C ARG A 164 25.62 10.48 -5.03
N GLU A 165 26.79 10.75 -5.60
CA GLU A 165 27.06 12.03 -6.25
C GLU A 165 26.12 12.25 -7.45
N GLY A 166 25.94 11.24 -8.30
CA GLY A 166 25.03 11.36 -9.45
C GLY A 166 23.58 11.62 -9.05
N LEU A 167 23.08 10.96 -8.01
CA LEU A 167 21.74 11.24 -7.45
C LEU A 167 21.65 12.66 -6.92
N SER A 168 22.66 13.11 -6.16
CA SER A 168 22.71 14.48 -5.63
C SER A 168 22.69 15.53 -6.74
N ARG A 169 23.47 15.32 -7.82
CA ARG A 169 23.49 16.23 -8.98
C ARG A 169 22.18 16.22 -9.76
N LEU A 170 21.53 15.07 -9.91
CA LEU A 170 20.19 14.96 -10.52
C LEU A 170 19.15 15.76 -9.72
N LEU A 171 19.16 15.65 -8.39
CA LEU A 171 18.26 16.41 -7.52
C LEU A 171 18.58 17.91 -7.55
N SER A 172 19.87 18.28 -7.56
CA SER A 172 20.31 19.67 -7.65
C SER A 172 19.84 20.34 -8.95
N ILE A 173 20.10 19.74 -10.11
CA ILE A 173 19.64 20.32 -11.38
C ILE A 173 18.12 20.40 -11.45
N TRP A 174 17.41 19.43 -10.87
CA TRP A 174 15.95 19.48 -10.80
C TRP A 174 15.48 20.69 -9.98
N ARG A 175 15.99 20.86 -8.76
CA ARG A 175 15.65 22.00 -7.87
C ARG A 175 15.91 23.35 -8.52
N GLU A 176 17.08 23.52 -9.11
CA GLU A 176 17.48 24.79 -9.74
C GLU A 176 16.68 25.10 -11.02
N TYR A 177 16.19 24.08 -11.73
CA TYR A 177 15.54 24.28 -13.04
C TYR A 177 14.00 24.29 -13.00
N VAL A 178 13.36 23.77 -11.94
CA VAL A 178 11.90 23.86 -11.74
C VAL A 178 11.34 25.27 -11.89
N PRO A 179 11.97 26.34 -11.37
CA PRO A 179 11.49 27.71 -11.55
C PRO A 179 11.42 28.15 -13.02
N TYR A 180 12.24 27.58 -13.89
CA TYR A 180 12.25 27.91 -15.32
C TYR A 180 11.28 27.06 -16.14
N GLU A 181 11.17 25.75 -15.83
CA GLU A 181 10.33 24.82 -16.58
C GLU A 181 9.76 23.70 -15.68
N ARG A 182 8.54 23.90 -15.18
CA ARG A 182 7.87 22.94 -14.28
C ARG A 182 7.64 21.56 -14.91
N LYS A 183 7.53 21.48 -16.24
CA LYS A 183 7.33 20.20 -16.96
C LYS A 183 8.46 19.20 -16.72
N LEU A 184 9.65 19.67 -16.32
CA LEU A 184 10.78 18.82 -15.97
C LEU A 184 10.43 17.81 -14.85
N GLY A 185 9.57 18.19 -13.90
CA GLY A 185 9.28 17.36 -12.73
C GLY A 185 8.67 16.00 -13.07
N ALA A 186 7.81 15.92 -14.09
CA ALA A 186 7.19 14.66 -14.50
C ALA A 186 8.23 13.63 -15.01
N TYR A 187 9.30 14.11 -15.65
CA TYR A 187 10.40 13.27 -16.10
C TYR A 187 11.35 12.93 -14.96
N MET A 188 11.70 13.92 -14.14
CA MET A 188 12.65 13.74 -13.05
C MET A 188 12.12 12.83 -11.95
N ALA A 189 10.82 12.84 -11.65
CA ALA A 189 10.24 11.89 -10.70
C ALA A 189 10.48 10.44 -11.14
N GLU A 190 10.21 10.11 -12.41
CA GLU A 190 10.45 8.79 -12.99
C GLU A 190 11.95 8.47 -13.00
N TRP A 191 12.80 9.38 -13.50
CA TRP A 191 14.22 9.12 -13.66
C TRP A 191 14.99 9.07 -12.34
N VAL A 192 14.61 9.83 -11.33
CA VAL A 192 15.22 9.73 -9.99
C VAL A 192 14.88 8.39 -9.37
N LYS A 193 13.63 7.90 -9.52
CA LYS A 193 13.26 6.55 -9.08
C LYS A 193 14.07 5.48 -9.82
N ASP A 194 14.15 5.57 -11.15
CA ASP A 194 14.92 4.65 -11.98
C ASP A 194 16.40 4.63 -11.57
N TYR A 195 16.98 5.82 -11.35
CA TYR A 195 18.36 6.01 -10.91
C TYR A 195 18.60 5.43 -9.51
N TYR A 196 17.63 5.59 -8.60
CA TYR A 196 17.66 4.94 -7.29
C TYR A 196 17.68 3.40 -7.42
N ILE A 197 16.83 2.84 -8.28
CA ILE A 197 16.73 1.39 -8.51
C ILE A 197 18.02 0.82 -9.09
N ILE A 198 18.57 1.41 -10.15
CA ILE A 198 19.76 0.84 -10.81
C ILE A 198 21.01 0.88 -9.91
N ASN A 199 21.09 1.88 -9.04
CA ASN A 199 22.20 2.02 -8.10
C ASN A 199 22.03 1.16 -6.84
N ALA A 200 20.79 0.81 -6.46
CA ALA A 200 20.45 0.02 -5.27
C ALA A 200 21.05 0.60 -3.99
N PHE A 201 20.63 1.82 -3.65
CA PHE A 201 21.03 2.49 -2.42
C PHE A 201 20.60 1.72 -1.17
N GLU A 202 21.41 1.80 -0.11
CA GLU A 202 21.22 1.07 1.14
C GLU A 202 20.11 1.66 2.04
N PHE A 203 19.74 2.92 1.82
CA PHE A 203 18.67 3.58 2.57
C PHE A 203 17.34 3.41 1.83
N PRO A 204 16.20 3.27 2.53
CA PRO A 204 14.88 3.17 1.92
C PRO A 204 14.55 4.31 0.95
N PHE A 205 13.89 4.02 -0.17
CA PHE A 205 13.46 5.04 -1.13
C PHE A 205 12.59 6.11 -0.48
N PHE A 206 11.82 5.72 0.52
CA PHE A 206 10.97 6.63 1.27
C PHE A 206 11.73 7.69 2.07
N ASP A 207 12.95 7.38 2.54
CA ASP A 207 13.80 8.38 3.20
C ASP A 207 14.31 9.41 2.19
N LEU A 208 14.51 9.01 0.92
CA LEU A 208 14.78 9.96 -0.18
C LEU A 208 13.60 10.92 -0.39
N VAL A 209 12.39 10.37 -0.48
CA VAL A 209 11.17 11.16 -0.69
C VAL A 209 10.95 12.13 0.49
N ARG A 210 11.19 11.70 1.73
CA ARG A 210 11.09 12.56 2.92
C ARG A 210 12.08 13.73 2.87
N GLY A 211 13.30 13.49 2.39
CA GLY A 211 14.33 14.53 2.27
C GLY A 211 14.13 15.50 1.11
N GLU A 212 13.27 15.17 0.15
CA GLU A 212 13.15 15.88 -1.13
C GLU A 212 11.72 16.37 -1.40
N PRO A 213 11.42 17.67 -1.18
CA PRO A 213 10.07 18.23 -1.40
C PRO A 213 9.53 17.99 -2.82
N LEU A 214 10.41 18.05 -3.83
CA LEU A 214 10.02 17.82 -5.21
C LEU A 214 9.56 16.38 -5.48
N LEU A 215 10.10 15.39 -4.78
CA LEU A 215 9.66 14.00 -4.91
C LEU A 215 8.31 13.78 -4.24
N GLN A 216 8.02 14.49 -3.13
CA GLN A 216 6.74 14.39 -2.42
C GLN A 216 5.55 14.81 -3.29
N GLU A 217 5.75 15.73 -4.24
CA GLU A 217 4.71 16.11 -5.22
C GLU A 217 4.27 14.94 -6.12
N TYR A 218 5.13 13.93 -6.31
CA TYR A 218 4.88 12.80 -7.23
C TYR A 218 4.69 11.47 -6.50
N TYR A 219 5.25 11.33 -5.31
CA TYR A 219 5.17 10.15 -4.46
C TYR A 219 4.48 10.54 -3.14
N PRO A 220 3.14 10.57 -3.10
CA PRO A 220 2.41 11.01 -1.93
C PRO A 220 2.73 10.10 -0.74
N PHE A 221 3.03 10.74 0.38
CA PHE A 221 3.37 10.13 1.66
C PHE A 221 2.06 9.75 2.38
N PRO A 222 1.79 8.46 2.65
CA PRO A 222 0.86 8.11 3.72
C PRO A 222 1.57 8.45 5.03
N GLU A 223 1.03 9.40 5.80
CA GLU A 223 1.70 9.89 7.03
C GLU A 223 1.98 8.80 8.06
N GLU A 224 1.14 7.77 8.06
CA GLU A 224 1.34 6.50 8.73
C GLU A 224 0.89 5.41 7.76
N THR A 225 1.65 4.31 7.67
CA THR A 225 1.13 3.13 6.96
C THR A 225 0.07 2.53 7.86
N ASP A 226 -1.19 2.98 7.71
CA ASP A 226 -2.32 2.42 8.45
C ASP A 226 -2.49 0.95 8.01
N PHE A 227 -1.88 0.03 8.76
CA PHE A 227 -1.93 -1.39 8.49
C PHE A 227 -3.37 -1.89 8.55
N PHE A 228 -4.20 -1.32 9.43
CA PHE A 228 -5.61 -1.65 9.49
C PHE A 228 -6.31 -1.37 8.17
N ASP A 229 -6.23 -0.16 7.61
CA ASP A 229 -6.92 0.19 6.35
C ASP A 229 -6.36 -0.59 5.16
N LEU A 230 -5.06 -0.88 5.18
CA LEU A 230 -4.39 -1.67 4.14
C LEU A 230 -4.90 -3.12 4.13
N TYR A 231 -5.02 -3.76 5.30
CA TYR A 231 -5.30 -5.20 5.39
C TYR A 231 -6.75 -5.54 5.69
N ALA A 232 -7.55 -4.64 6.27
CA ALA A 232 -8.96 -4.86 6.60
C ALA A 232 -9.77 -5.40 5.42
N LYS A 233 -9.59 -4.77 4.23
CA LYS A 233 -10.26 -5.14 2.98
C LYS A 233 -9.88 -6.54 2.47
N LEU A 234 -8.76 -7.08 2.93
CA LEU A 234 -8.22 -8.38 2.53
C LEU A 234 -8.60 -9.50 3.53
N SER A 235 -9.19 -9.16 4.67
CA SER A 235 -9.56 -10.12 5.72
C SER A 235 -10.53 -11.19 5.23
N SER A 236 -10.27 -12.46 5.56
CA SER A 236 -11.27 -13.54 5.38
C SER A 236 -12.34 -13.57 6.47
N TYR A 237 -12.24 -12.72 7.49
CA TYR A 237 -13.23 -12.59 8.56
C TYR A 237 -13.94 -11.23 8.43
N PRO A 238 -15.28 -11.20 8.21
CA PRO A 238 -16.04 -9.96 8.14
C PRO A 238 -16.25 -9.37 9.54
N PHE A 239 -15.17 -8.86 10.14
CA PHE A 239 -15.19 -8.31 11.50
C PHE A 239 -16.12 -7.11 11.64
N GLU A 240 -16.33 -6.33 10.56
CA GLU A 240 -17.27 -5.20 10.51
C GLU A 240 -18.72 -5.62 10.76
N ARG A 241 -19.08 -6.88 10.47
CA ARG A 241 -20.43 -7.42 10.73
C ARG A 241 -20.57 -8.00 12.13
N SER A 242 -19.50 -7.99 12.92
CA SER A 242 -19.53 -8.51 14.28
C SER A 242 -20.32 -7.57 15.18
N ALA A 243 -21.27 -8.10 15.96
CA ALA A 243 -21.98 -7.34 16.99
C ALA A 243 -21.05 -6.73 18.08
N PHE A 244 -19.79 -7.20 18.15
CA PHE A 244 -18.79 -6.63 19.05
C PHE A 244 -18.04 -5.44 18.42
N TYR A 245 -18.14 -5.20 17.10
CA TYR A 245 -17.54 -4.07 16.41
C TYR A 245 -18.50 -2.87 16.46
N THR A 246 -18.24 -1.96 17.40
CA THR A 246 -19.07 -0.78 17.70
C THR A 246 -18.16 0.44 17.78
N ALA A 247 -18.71 1.67 17.77
CA ALA A 247 -17.90 2.89 17.88
C ALA A 247 -16.99 2.92 19.13
N GLU A 248 -17.38 2.24 20.22
CA GLU A 248 -16.60 2.15 21.45
C GLU A 248 -15.46 1.13 21.40
N THR A 249 -15.60 0.05 20.62
CA THR A 249 -14.63 -1.05 20.54
C THR A 249 -13.76 -0.94 19.30
N GLU A 250 -14.23 -0.29 18.24
CA GLU A 250 -13.52 -0.07 16.99
C GLU A 250 -12.15 0.56 17.23
N ARG A 251 -12.07 1.60 18.05
CA ARG A 251 -10.80 2.28 18.36
C ARG A 251 -9.78 1.35 18.99
N ASP A 252 -10.19 0.53 19.96
CA ASP A 252 -9.30 -0.42 20.63
C ASP A 252 -8.87 -1.55 19.68
N LEU A 253 -9.78 -2.05 18.85
CA LEU A 253 -9.51 -3.11 17.88
C LEU A 253 -8.56 -2.64 16.78
N ARG A 254 -8.79 -1.44 16.21
CA ARG A 254 -7.94 -0.82 15.19
C ARG A 254 -6.53 -0.61 15.72
N ASN A 255 -6.39 0.08 16.86
CA ASN A 255 -5.09 0.37 17.45
C ASN A 255 -4.35 -0.91 17.89
N CYS A 256 -5.07 -1.91 18.40
CA CYS A 256 -4.46 -3.19 18.73
C CYS A 256 -3.99 -3.94 17.48
N PHE A 257 -4.75 -3.91 16.39
CA PHE A 257 -4.34 -4.50 15.12
C PHE A 257 -3.07 -3.83 14.58
N GLU A 258 -3.05 -2.50 14.57
CA GLU A 258 -1.91 -1.70 14.16
C GLU A 258 -0.64 -2.05 14.96
N PHE A 259 -0.77 -2.12 16.29
CA PHE A 259 0.33 -2.48 17.17
C PHE A 259 0.84 -3.91 16.94
N VAL A 260 -0.09 -4.88 16.80
CA VAL A 260 0.26 -6.29 16.57
C VAL A 260 0.99 -6.44 15.23
N VAL A 261 0.47 -5.85 14.16
CA VAL A 261 1.10 -5.91 12.83
C VAL A 261 2.45 -5.19 12.85
N GLY A 262 2.56 -4.02 13.47
CA GLY A 262 3.84 -3.31 13.62
C GLY A 262 4.91 -4.12 14.36
N LYS A 263 4.53 -4.83 15.44
CA LYS A 263 5.46 -5.73 16.16
C LYS A 263 5.87 -6.94 15.31
N LEU A 264 4.93 -7.54 14.57
CA LEU A 264 5.24 -8.65 13.66
C LEU A 264 6.13 -8.20 12.51
N ASP A 265 5.86 -7.04 11.92
CA ASP A 265 6.66 -6.45 10.85
C ASP A 265 8.09 -6.15 11.34
N GLY A 266 8.24 -5.54 12.52
CA GLY A 266 9.54 -5.31 13.14
C GLY A 266 10.34 -6.61 13.35
N TRP A 267 9.70 -7.66 13.86
CA TRP A 267 10.35 -8.95 14.04
C TRP A 267 10.74 -9.64 12.72
N LEU A 268 9.88 -9.54 11.69
CA LEU A 268 10.20 -10.08 10.37
C LEU A 268 11.37 -9.34 9.73
N ARG A 269 11.46 -8.02 9.94
CA ARG A 269 12.57 -7.19 9.41
C ARG A 269 13.91 -7.58 10.01
N GLU A 270 13.96 -7.95 11.29
CA GLU A 270 15.17 -8.51 11.92
C GLU A 270 15.64 -9.80 11.22
N ASN A 271 14.74 -10.52 10.55
CA ASN A 271 15.01 -11.74 9.80
C ASN A 271 15.05 -11.54 8.28
N GLY A 272 15.08 -10.30 7.79
CA GLY A 272 15.18 -9.97 6.36
C GLY A 272 13.88 -10.08 5.55
N ALA A 273 12.72 -10.16 6.22
CA ALA A 273 11.40 -10.16 5.59
C ALA A 273 10.54 -9.00 6.13
N CYS A 274 9.34 -8.79 5.60
CA CYS A 274 8.34 -7.90 6.20
C CYS A 274 6.99 -8.60 6.29
N PHE A 275 6.06 -8.06 7.09
CA PHE A 275 4.72 -8.63 7.25
C PHE A 275 3.98 -8.76 5.91
N ASP A 276 4.20 -7.82 5.01
CA ASP A 276 3.62 -7.87 3.67
C ASP A 276 4.09 -9.10 2.85
N ASP A 277 5.32 -9.57 3.03
CA ASP A 277 5.84 -10.77 2.36
C ASP A 277 5.13 -12.05 2.83
N LEU A 278 4.65 -12.07 4.08
CA LEU A 278 3.86 -13.17 4.62
C LEU A 278 2.43 -13.18 4.05
N ILE A 279 1.84 -12.00 3.81
CA ILE A 279 0.46 -11.89 3.33
C ILE A 279 0.37 -12.05 1.82
N ASN A 280 1.32 -11.48 1.10
CA ASN A 280 1.27 -11.36 -0.35
C ASN A 280 2.31 -12.24 -1.05
N TYR A 281 2.15 -12.40 -2.35
CA TYR A 281 3.22 -12.86 -3.23
C TYR A 281 3.38 -11.88 -4.37
N ASP A 282 4.59 -11.85 -4.94
CA ASP A 282 4.86 -11.05 -6.11
C ASP A 282 4.06 -11.63 -7.29
N GLY A 283 3.33 -10.75 -8.00
CA GLY A 283 2.64 -11.14 -9.22
C GLY A 283 3.63 -11.64 -10.28
N LYS A 284 3.11 -12.05 -11.45
CA LYS A 284 3.98 -12.48 -12.55
C LYS A 284 5.00 -11.37 -12.87
N PRO A 285 6.30 -11.70 -12.89
CA PRO A 285 7.35 -10.71 -13.12
C PRO A 285 7.16 -10.08 -14.50
N ALA A 286 7.13 -8.74 -14.53
CA ALA A 286 7.08 -7.99 -15.77
C ALA A 286 8.50 -7.50 -16.11
N PRO A 287 8.95 -7.64 -17.36
CA PRO A 287 10.21 -7.02 -17.79
C PRO A 287 10.14 -5.50 -17.57
N TRP A 288 11.09 -4.98 -16.81
CA TRP A 288 11.26 -3.55 -16.59
C TRP A 288 12.48 -3.05 -17.33
N VAL A 289 12.37 -1.86 -17.90
CA VAL A 289 13.48 -1.22 -18.63
C VAL A 289 13.66 0.15 -17.99
N PRO A 290 14.81 0.42 -17.37
CA PRO A 290 15.07 1.73 -16.77
C PRO A 290 15.13 2.81 -17.86
N PHE A 291 14.68 4.01 -17.52
CA PHE A 291 14.76 5.23 -18.33
C PHE A 291 14.14 5.13 -19.73
N ARG A 292 12.91 4.60 -19.85
CA ARG A 292 12.21 4.37 -21.15
C ARG A 292 12.09 5.60 -22.08
N LYS A 293 12.34 6.81 -21.57
CA LYS A 293 12.28 8.08 -22.30
C LYS A 293 13.60 8.87 -22.26
N ALA A 294 14.72 8.20 -22.04
CA ALA A 294 16.04 8.83 -22.02
C ALA A 294 17.08 8.04 -22.80
N ARG A 295 18.20 8.70 -23.12
CA ARG A 295 19.39 8.05 -23.69
C ARG A 295 20.16 7.37 -22.57
N TYR A 296 19.88 6.10 -22.31
CA TYR A 296 20.53 5.30 -21.29
C TYR A 296 21.17 4.04 -21.88
N ALA A 297 22.46 3.80 -21.59
CA ALA A 297 23.27 2.74 -22.19
C ALA A 297 23.76 1.74 -21.12
N PRO A 298 22.88 0.87 -20.58
CA PRO A 298 23.24 -0.09 -19.54
C PRO A 298 24.37 -1.04 -19.95
N GLN A 299 24.49 -1.34 -21.24
CA GLN A 299 25.54 -2.20 -21.81
C GLN A 299 26.95 -1.62 -21.68
N CYS A 300 27.08 -0.31 -21.46
CA CYS A 300 28.36 0.37 -21.30
C CYS A 300 28.80 0.46 -19.83
N MET A 301 27.97 -0.01 -18.91
CA MET A 301 28.24 -0.08 -17.47
C MET A 301 28.45 -1.53 -17.05
N PRO A 302 29.21 -1.79 -15.98
CA PRO A 302 29.34 -3.14 -15.44
C PRO A 302 27.94 -3.69 -15.11
N PRO A 303 27.63 -4.92 -15.52
CA PRO A 303 26.35 -5.51 -15.20
C PRO A 303 26.21 -5.55 -13.67
N PRO A 304 25.07 -5.11 -13.13
CA PRO A 304 24.86 -5.20 -11.70
C PRO A 304 24.92 -6.66 -11.27
N GLU A 305 25.51 -6.92 -10.10
CA GLU A 305 25.32 -8.20 -9.42
C GLU A 305 23.82 -8.43 -9.13
N ARG A 306 23.47 -9.57 -8.52
CA ARG A 306 22.08 -9.84 -8.14
C ARG A 306 21.59 -8.74 -7.19
N LYS A 307 20.86 -7.77 -7.75
CA LYS A 307 20.30 -6.61 -7.04
C LYS A 307 18.81 -6.81 -6.85
N GLU A 308 18.33 -6.49 -5.67
CA GLU A 308 16.91 -6.40 -5.34
C GLU A 308 16.67 -5.06 -4.64
N VAL A 309 15.69 -4.31 -5.12
CA VAL A 309 15.35 -2.99 -4.60
C VAL A 309 13.85 -2.92 -4.37
N ARG A 310 13.47 -2.46 -3.18
CA ARG A 310 12.08 -2.26 -2.79
C ARG A 310 11.77 -0.76 -2.73
N ILE A 311 10.77 -0.34 -3.50
CA ILE A 311 10.31 1.06 -3.53
C ILE A 311 9.17 1.26 -2.53
N SER A 312 8.23 0.32 -2.48
CA SER A 312 7.11 0.33 -1.55
C SER A 312 6.77 -1.08 -1.06
N GLY A 313 5.74 -1.20 -0.21
CA GLY A 313 5.17 -2.50 0.15
C GLY A 313 4.80 -3.33 -1.08
N GLU A 314 4.26 -2.70 -2.12
CA GLU A 314 3.69 -3.35 -3.31
C GLU A 314 4.62 -3.36 -4.53
N GLU A 315 5.65 -2.52 -4.54
CA GLU A 315 6.53 -2.28 -5.71
C GLU A 315 7.97 -2.75 -5.43
N ARG A 316 8.38 -3.79 -6.14
CA ARG A 316 9.71 -4.41 -6.07
C ARG A 316 10.35 -4.52 -7.45
N TYR A 317 11.66 -4.30 -7.49
CA TYR A 317 12.52 -4.42 -8.66
C TYR A 317 13.69 -5.35 -8.39
N TRP A 318 14.06 -6.19 -9.36
CA TRP A 318 15.26 -7.02 -9.22
C TRP A 318 15.92 -7.26 -10.56
N TYR A 319 17.21 -7.56 -10.50
CA TYR A 319 18.05 -7.89 -11.64
C TYR A 319 18.37 -9.37 -11.65
N GLU A 320 17.97 -10.06 -12.72
CA GLU A 320 18.17 -11.50 -12.88
C GLU A 320 18.44 -11.83 -14.36
N ASN A 321 19.38 -12.74 -14.62
CA ASN A 321 19.70 -13.22 -15.98
C ASN A 321 19.97 -12.10 -17.00
N GLY A 322 20.64 -11.03 -16.58
CA GLY A 322 21.00 -9.91 -17.45
C GLY A 322 19.87 -8.89 -17.70
N ARG A 323 18.71 -9.04 -17.05
CA ARG A 323 17.54 -8.20 -17.28
C ARG A 323 16.92 -7.73 -15.96
N TRP A 324 16.28 -6.57 -16.02
CA TRP A 324 15.49 -6.09 -14.90
C TRP A 324 14.04 -6.56 -14.99
N PHE A 325 13.47 -6.84 -13.83
CA PHE A 325 12.07 -7.16 -13.64
C PHE A 325 11.45 -6.26 -12.59
N CYS A 326 10.14 -6.05 -12.70
CA CYS A 326 9.34 -5.43 -11.67
C CYS A 326 8.11 -6.28 -11.31
N SER A 327 7.72 -6.15 -10.05
CA SER A 327 6.43 -6.57 -9.52
C SER A 327 5.78 -5.32 -8.95
N ALA A 328 4.78 -4.79 -9.65
CA ALA A 328 4.04 -3.58 -9.24
C ALA A 328 2.71 -3.93 -8.55
N ARG A 329 2.38 -5.22 -8.44
CA ARG A 329 1.15 -5.70 -7.80
C ARG A 329 1.45 -6.93 -7.00
N ARG A 330 1.36 -6.75 -5.69
CA ARG A 330 1.35 -7.85 -4.75
C ARG A 330 -0.04 -8.43 -4.66
N ILE A 331 -0.13 -9.73 -4.89
CA ILE A 331 -1.39 -10.44 -4.86
C ILE A 331 -1.52 -11.07 -3.49
N CYS A 332 -2.58 -10.73 -2.78
CA CYS A 332 -2.87 -11.34 -1.48
C CYS A 332 -3.12 -12.84 -1.65
N ARG A 333 -2.33 -13.64 -0.93
CA ARG A 333 -2.47 -15.10 -0.90
C ARG A 333 -3.79 -15.45 -0.24
N THR A 334 -4.42 -16.55 -0.66
CA THR A 334 -5.61 -17.07 0.05
C THR A 334 -5.28 -17.40 1.51
N SER A 335 -4.07 -17.93 1.77
CA SER A 335 -3.52 -18.12 3.11
C SER A 335 -3.28 -16.79 3.85
N GLY A 336 -2.78 -15.77 3.15
CA GLY A 336 -2.61 -14.41 3.67
C GLY A 336 -3.92 -13.78 4.16
N ARG A 337 -5.01 -13.90 3.37
CA ARG A 337 -6.35 -13.45 3.79
C ARG A 337 -6.82 -14.15 5.08
N ARG A 338 -6.50 -15.44 5.23
CA ARG A 338 -6.81 -16.22 6.44
C ARG A 338 -5.96 -15.80 7.63
N ILE A 339 -4.68 -15.44 7.42
CA ILE A 339 -3.81 -14.88 8.46
C ILE A 339 -4.40 -13.56 8.98
N ILE A 340 -4.77 -12.64 8.08
CA ILE A 340 -5.42 -11.38 8.45
C ILE A 340 -6.73 -11.65 9.20
N GLY A 341 -7.58 -12.53 8.67
CA GLY A 341 -8.83 -12.90 9.33
C GLY A 341 -8.62 -13.55 10.71
N TYR A 342 -7.55 -14.32 10.88
CA TYR A 342 -7.15 -14.87 12.17
C TYR A 342 -6.73 -13.78 13.15
N LEU A 343 -5.93 -12.79 12.73
CA LEU A 343 -5.52 -11.68 13.58
C LEU A 343 -6.74 -10.92 14.12
N PHE A 344 -7.67 -10.52 13.25
CA PHE A 344 -8.92 -9.87 13.68
C PHE A 344 -9.71 -10.73 14.66
N LYS A 345 -9.94 -12.02 14.34
CA LYS A 345 -10.64 -12.94 15.24
C LYS A 345 -9.94 -13.10 16.58
N ARG A 346 -8.61 -13.15 16.59
CA ARG A 346 -7.82 -13.39 17.81
C ARG A 346 -7.82 -12.18 18.74
N ILE A 347 -7.67 -10.99 18.17
CA ILE A 347 -7.78 -9.70 18.89
C ILE A 347 -9.19 -9.58 19.47
N GLU A 348 -10.23 -9.79 18.66
CA GLU A 348 -11.61 -9.71 19.11
C GLU A 348 -11.93 -10.74 20.19
N GLN A 349 -11.47 -11.99 20.03
CA GLN A 349 -11.60 -13.05 21.04
C GLN A 349 -11.01 -12.62 22.39
N PHE A 350 -9.86 -11.95 22.37
CA PHE A 350 -9.24 -11.42 23.58
C PHE A 350 -10.12 -10.35 24.25
N TYR A 351 -10.55 -9.33 23.51
CA TYR A 351 -11.36 -8.25 24.07
C TYR A 351 -12.77 -8.70 24.50
N ARG A 352 -13.41 -9.63 23.78
CA ARG A 352 -14.68 -10.25 24.21
C ARG A 352 -14.53 -10.94 25.57
N LYS A 353 -13.41 -11.65 25.80
CA LYS A 353 -13.12 -12.31 27.08
C LYS A 353 -12.87 -11.29 28.19
N THR A 354 -12.07 -10.26 27.92
CA THR A 354 -11.73 -9.21 28.89
C THR A 354 -12.95 -8.39 29.31
N ARG A 355 -13.83 -8.05 28.36
CA ARG A 355 -15.07 -7.30 28.62
C ARG A 355 -16.27 -8.19 29.04
N LYS A 356 -16.04 -9.50 29.25
CA LYS A 356 -17.08 -10.49 29.63
C LYS A 356 -18.30 -10.47 28.69
N TYR A 357 -18.05 -10.36 27.38
CA TYR A 357 -19.10 -10.36 26.37
C TYR A 357 -19.84 -11.70 26.31
N LYS A 358 -21.16 -11.65 26.06
CA LYS A 358 -22.07 -12.82 26.10
C LYS A 358 -21.65 -13.93 25.12
N TYR A 359 -21.26 -13.57 23.90
CA TYR A 359 -20.95 -14.52 22.83
C TYR A 359 -19.45 -14.76 22.68
N ARG A 360 -19.03 -16.02 22.85
CA ARG A 360 -17.62 -16.42 22.71
C ARG A 360 -17.23 -16.54 21.25
N LEU A 361 -16.01 -16.10 20.92
CA LEU A 361 -15.40 -16.26 19.60
C LEU A 361 -14.22 -17.22 19.72
N ASN A 362 -14.02 -18.08 18.71
CA ASN A 362 -12.85 -18.96 18.64
C ASN A 362 -12.00 -18.65 17.40
N ALA A 363 -10.74 -18.28 17.63
CA ALA A 363 -9.75 -18.11 16.57
C ALA A 363 -9.04 -19.45 16.30
N ASP A 364 -9.57 -20.19 15.32
CA ASP A 364 -9.08 -21.53 14.96
C ASP A 364 -7.75 -21.46 14.18
N LYS A 365 -6.70 -22.03 14.77
CA LYS A 365 -5.35 -22.09 14.21
C LYS A 365 -5.22 -23.10 13.06
N THR A 366 -6.10 -24.10 12.99
CA THR A 366 -6.01 -25.21 12.01
C THR A 366 -6.34 -24.77 10.57
N LYS A 367 -7.03 -23.63 10.41
CA LYS A 367 -7.39 -23.06 9.11
C LYS A 367 -6.23 -22.33 8.42
N LEU A 368 -5.12 -22.11 9.14
CA LEU A 368 -3.93 -21.44 8.63
C LEU A 368 -2.98 -22.41 7.96
N ASP A 369 -2.33 -21.95 6.90
CA ASP A 369 -1.29 -22.72 6.23
C ASP A 369 0.02 -22.63 7.03
N LEU A 370 0.28 -23.66 7.83
CA LEU A 370 1.48 -23.75 8.66
C LEU A 370 2.76 -23.91 7.82
N SER A 371 2.68 -24.40 6.59
CA SER A 371 3.86 -24.55 5.73
C SER A 371 4.39 -23.19 5.29
N GLN A 372 3.49 -22.27 4.95
CA GLN A 372 3.83 -20.89 4.64
C GLN A 372 4.39 -20.15 5.86
N ILE A 373 3.77 -20.31 7.03
CA ILE A 373 4.26 -19.66 8.25
C ILE A 373 5.69 -20.14 8.57
N ARG A 374 6.03 -21.40 8.27
CA ARG A 374 7.39 -21.95 8.44
C ARG A 374 8.45 -21.28 7.56
N GLU A 375 8.08 -20.70 6.43
CA GLU A 375 9.02 -19.95 5.57
C GLU A 375 9.56 -18.70 6.28
N PHE A 376 8.78 -18.12 7.20
CA PHE A 376 9.11 -16.88 7.90
C PHE A 376 9.37 -17.08 9.40
N PHE A 377 8.79 -18.11 10.01
CA PHE A 377 8.93 -18.46 11.41
C PHE A 377 9.43 -19.91 11.55
N PRO A 378 10.64 -20.15 12.05
CA PRO A 378 11.19 -21.52 12.18
C PRO A 378 10.26 -22.48 12.94
N ASP A 379 9.56 -21.97 13.95
CA ASP A 379 8.47 -22.66 14.64
C ASP A 379 7.15 -21.85 14.50
N PRO A 380 6.09 -22.40 13.88
CA PRO A 380 4.78 -21.75 13.83
C PRO A 380 4.18 -21.41 15.19
N LYS A 381 4.58 -22.09 16.27
CA LYS A 381 4.14 -21.72 17.63
C LYS A 381 4.58 -20.32 18.01
N LEU A 382 5.81 -19.94 17.62
CA LEU A 382 6.37 -18.62 17.88
C LEU A 382 5.51 -17.52 17.27
N PHE A 383 4.98 -17.73 16.05
CA PHE A 383 4.08 -16.78 15.41
C PHE A 383 2.84 -16.48 16.28
N PHE A 384 2.20 -17.52 16.81
CA PHE A 384 1.03 -17.36 17.68
C PHE A 384 1.39 -16.74 19.04
N GLU A 385 2.53 -17.10 19.62
CA GLU A 385 3.03 -16.51 20.87
C GLU A 385 3.34 -15.02 20.72
N LYS A 386 3.92 -14.62 19.58
CA LYS A 386 4.19 -13.20 19.27
C LYS A 386 2.90 -12.39 19.12
N ILE A 387 1.88 -12.95 18.46
CA ILE A 387 0.55 -12.31 18.37
C ILE A 387 -0.05 -12.13 19.76
N ASP A 388 -0.14 -13.21 20.54
CA ASP A 388 -0.75 -13.18 21.87
C ASP A 388 0.01 -12.26 22.83
N GLY A 389 1.34 -12.27 22.75
CA GLY A 389 2.22 -11.37 23.51
C GLY A 389 1.98 -9.89 23.15
N ALA A 390 1.90 -9.56 21.86
CA ALA A 390 1.68 -8.20 21.39
C ALA A 390 0.28 -7.67 21.78
N ILE A 391 -0.76 -8.50 21.72
CA ILE A 391 -2.12 -8.14 22.18
C ILE A 391 -2.11 -7.83 23.69
N LEU A 392 -1.44 -8.66 24.49
CA LEU A 392 -1.33 -8.46 25.94
C LEU A 392 -0.51 -7.23 26.30
N GLU A 393 0.56 -6.95 25.55
CA GLU A 393 1.39 -5.76 25.70
C GLU A 393 0.57 -4.50 25.42
N PHE A 394 -0.11 -4.44 24.27
CA PHE A 394 -0.98 -3.32 23.90
C PHE A 394 -2.06 -3.07 24.95
N HIS A 395 -2.77 -4.11 25.38
CA HIS A 395 -3.79 -3.98 26.41
C HIS A 395 -3.20 -3.46 27.73
N ARG A 396 -2.01 -3.92 28.13
CA ARG A 396 -1.35 -3.43 29.35
C ARG A 396 -0.95 -1.97 29.23
N GLU A 397 -0.50 -1.52 28.06
CA GLU A 397 -0.12 -0.14 27.79
C GLU A 397 -1.35 0.78 27.75
N ALA A 398 -2.42 0.38 27.06
CA ALA A 398 -3.68 1.11 27.01
C ALA A 398 -4.35 1.24 28.39
N HIS A 399 -4.20 0.23 29.25
CA HIS A 399 -4.71 0.23 30.62
C HIS A 399 -3.67 0.61 31.68
N LYS A 400 -2.49 1.11 31.27
CA LYS A 400 -1.47 1.63 32.18
C LYS A 400 -1.98 2.94 32.75
N ARG A 401 -2.74 2.86 33.85
CA ARG A 401 -3.19 4.03 34.61
C ARG A 401 -1.98 4.92 34.89
N SER A 402 -1.97 6.14 34.36
CA SER A 402 -1.05 7.17 34.80
C SER A 402 -1.41 7.50 36.25
N VAL A 403 -0.66 6.94 37.20
CA VAL A 403 -0.76 7.34 38.60
C VAL A 403 -0.09 8.70 38.69
N ASN A 404 -0.87 9.77 38.50
CA ASN A 404 -0.41 11.12 38.77
C ASN A 404 -0.48 11.33 40.28
N VAL A 405 0.67 11.21 40.94
CA VAL A 405 0.79 11.39 42.38
C VAL A 405 0.79 12.90 42.65
N ASP A 406 -0.34 13.42 43.16
CA ASP A 406 -0.44 14.81 43.59
C ASP A 406 0.50 15.06 44.80
N PRO A 407 1.57 15.85 44.63
CA PRO A 407 2.56 16.07 45.67
C PRO A 407 1.94 16.73 46.92
N GLY A 408 0.90 17.56 46.76
CA GLY A 408 0.24 18.23 47.89
C GLY A 408 -0.57 17.27 48.78
N ARG A 409 -1.12 16.19 48.21
CA ARG A 409 -1.76 15.13 48.99
C ARG A 409 -0.75 14.25 49.71
N LEU A 410 0.42 14.04 49.11
CA LEU A 410 1.48 13.23 49.70
C LEU A 410 2.13 13.92 50.90
N GLU A 411 2.25 15.25 50.85
CA GLU A 411 2.75 16.06 51.96
C GLU A 411 1.78 16.06 53.14
N LYS A 412 0.47 16.20 52.90
CA LYS A 412 -0.57 16.05 53.93
C LYS A 412 -0.58 14.67 54.61
N ILE A 413 -0.31 13.60 53.86
CA ILE A 413 -0.20 12.25 54.42
C ILE A 413 1.07 12.12 55.28
N ARG A 414 2.16 12.80 54.94
CA ARG A 414 3.39 12.81 55.75
C ARG A 414 3.23 13.65 57.02
N GLU A 415 2.56 14.79 56.94
CA GLU A 415 2.25 15.63 58.10
C GLU A 415 1.32 14.90 59.07
N SER A 416 0.26 14.24 58.57
CA SER A 416 -0.66 13.48 59.41
C SER A 416 0.02 12.26 60.05
N ALA A 417 0.87 11.54 59.32
CA ALA A 417 1.67 10.45 59.86
C ALA A 417 2.66 10.93 60.93
N SER A 418 3.31 12.08 60.73
CA SER A 418 4.23 12.68 61.71
C SER A 418 3.50 13.12 62.98
N SER A 419 2.31 13.72 62.84
CA SER A 419 1.49 14.13 63.99
C SER A 419 0.99 12.91 64.81
N ILE A 420 0.63 11.81 64.16
CA ILE A 420 0.26 10.56 64.83
C ILE A 420 1.47 9.96 65.55
N GLN A 421 2.65 9.98 64.91
CA GLN A 421 3.88 9.49 65.51
C GLN A 421 4.27 10.28 66.76
N GLU A 422 4.15 11.62 66.74
CA GLU A 422 4.42 12.46 67.92
C GLU A 422 3.43 12.19 69.07
N LYS A 423 2.14 12.00 68.76
CA LYS A 423 1.12 11.65 69.76
C LYS A 423 1.35 10.28 70.41
N LEU A 424 1.96 9.34 69.68
CA LEU A 424 2.31 8.01 70.20
C LEU A 424 3.64 8.00 70.98
N LEU A 425 4.51 8.99 70.78
CA LEU A 425 5.80 9.13 71.46
C LEU A 425 5.74 9.99 72.73
N ALA A 426 4.64 10.72 72.95
CA ALA A 426 4.43 11.47 74.18
C ALA A 426 4.19 10.50 75.37
N PRO A 427 4.82 10.72 76.54
CA PRO A 427 4.60 9.88 77.72
C PRO A 427 3.14 9.99 78.16
N LEU A 428 2.49 8.84 78.39
CA LEU A 428 1.17 8.75 79.01
C LEU A 428 1.24 9.33 80.43
N GLU A 429 0.86 10.59 80.59
CA GLU A 429 0.39 11.08 81.89
C GLU A 429 -1.07 10.63 82.04
N GLU A 430 -1.27 9.62 82.88
CA GLU A 430 -2.58 9.25 83.39
C GLU A 430 -3.14 10.41 84.22
N SER A 431 -4.26 11.01 83.78
CA SER A 431 -5.17 11.71 84.68
C SER A 431 -6.59 11.21 84.44
N GLU A 432 -7.05 10.33 85.32
CA GLU A 432 -8.44 9.91 85.37
C GLU A 432 -9.35 10.95 86.05
N ALA A 433 -10.56 11.03 85.48
CA ALA A 433 -11.87 11.32 86.08
C ALA A 433 -12.36 12.78 86.21
N GLY A 434 -13.38 13.11 85.40
CA GLY A 434 -14.33 14.19 85.68
C GLY A 434 -15.16 14.68 84.49
N VAL A 435 -16.21 13.93 84.14
CA VAL A 435 -17.34 14.18 83.21
C VAL A 435 -17.83 15.64 83.12
N ASP A 436 -17.91 16.23 81.91
CA ASP A 436 -19.14 16.80 81.29
C ASP A 436 -18.89 17.58 79.98
N ALA A 437 -19.92 17.60 79.12
CA ALA A 437 -20.13 18.39 77.90
C ALA A 437 -19.59 17.83 76.55
N PHE A 438 -20.39 16.97 75.93
CA PHE A 438 -20.49 16.93 74.45
C PHE A 438 -21.62 17.87 74.01
N PRO A 439 -21.34 18.84 73.12
CA PRO A 439 -22.30 19.30 72.14
C PRO A 439 -21.95 18.77 70.74
N GLU A 440 -22.95 18.12 70.18
CA GLU A 440 -23.36 17.98 68.77
C GLU A 440 -22.44 18.48 67.64
N ASP A 441 -22.19 17.55 66.72
CA ASP A 441 -22.45 17.60 65.27
C ASP A 441 -22.23 18.92 64.52
N ASP A 442 -21.32 18.88 63.55
CA ASP A 442 -21.71 19.18 62.17
C ASP A 442 -20.81 18.39 61.21
N GLY A 443 -21.42 17.38 60.58
CA GLY A 443 -20.81 16.50 59.61
C GLY A 443 -20.32 17.19 58.33
N ASN A 444 -19.49 16.48 57.57
CA ASN A 444 -20.01 15.68 56.47
C ASN A 444 -18.85 14.94 55.77
N GLY A 445 -18.73 13.65 56.04
CA GLY A 445 -17.90 12.72 55.28
C GLY A 445 -18.41 11.32 55.54
N PRO A 446 -19.08 10.65 54.57
CA PRO A 446 -19.59 9.31 54.81
C PRO A 446 -18.43 8.32 54.78
N ASN A 447 -18.21 7.71 55.95
CA ASN A 447 -17.23 6.66 56.16
C ASN A 447 -17.74 5.33 55.59
N ALA A 448 -16.77 4.52 55.17
CA ALA A 448 -16.98 3.18 54.68
C ALA A 448 -17.29 2.23 55.85
N GLU A 449 -18.57 2.08 56.17
CA GLU A 449 -19.12 0.95 56.92
C GLU A 449 -20.63 0.88 56.62
N SER A 450 -20.95 0.40 55.42
CA SER A 450 -22.32 0.07 54.99
C SER A 450 -22.25 -1.09 54.00
N ILE A 451 -21.55 -2.16 54.39
CA ILE A 451 -21.59 -3.46 53.75
C ILE A 451 -21.68 -4.52 54.85
N SER A 452 -22.89 -4.71 55.36
CA SER A 452 -23.45 -6.01 55.79
C SER A 452 -24.67 -5.74 56.65
N GLN A 453 -25.80 -6.35 56.30
CA GLN A 453 -27.13 -6.25 56.93
C GLN A 453 -28.05 -5.14 56.37
N ALA A 454 -28.34 -5.24 55.08
CA ALA A 454 -29.62 -4.82 54.50
C ALA A 454 -30.10 -5.86 53.48
N ALA A 455 -29.94 -7.13 53.85
CA ALA A 455 -30.57 -8.28 53.21
C ALA A 455 -31.82 -8.63 54.03
N ALA A 456 -32.95 -8.69 53.33
CA ALA A 456 -34.25 -9.24 53.74
C ALA A 456 -35.26 -8.31 54.47
N ALA A 457 -36.44 -8.22 53.84
CA ALA A 457 -37.73 -7.72 54.32
C ALA A 457 -37.82 -6.18 54.42
N VAL A 458 -38.73 -5.47 53.73
CA VAL A 458 -40.16 -5.75 53.56
C VAL A 458 -40.73 -5.16 52.26
N GLU A 459 -41.58 -5.97 51.65
CA GLU A 459 -42.46 -5.80 50.50
C GLU A 459 -43.65 -4.81 50.72
N LYS A 460 -44.22 -4.32 49.59
CA LYS A 460 -45.64 -3.98 49.33
C LYS A 460 -46.14 -2.60 49.83
N ASN A 461 -46.97 -1.83 49.11
CA ASN A 461 -47.79 -2.04 47.92
C ASN A 461 -48.32 -0.70 47.37
N ALA A 462 -48.39 -0.56 46.03
CA ALA A 462 -49.52 -0.05 45.23
C ALA A 462 -49.03 0.10 43.77
N SER A 463 -49.18 -0.89 42.87
CA SER A 463 -50.34 -1.16 41.97
C SER A 463 -50.74 0.06 41.14
N ASP A 464 -50.95 0.08 39.83
CA ASP A 464 -50.96 -0.82 38.67
C ASP A 464 -50.76 0.16 37.48
N GLU A 465 -50.00 -0.12 36.42
CA GLU A 465 -50.55 -0.79 35.25
C GLU A 465 -49.57 -1.84 34.72
N THR A 466 -50.07 -3.07 34.76
CA THR A 466 -49.55 -4.31 34.23
C THR A 466 -49.31 -4.29 32.72
N GLY A 467 -48.08 -4.61 32.32
CA GLY A 467 -47.80 -5.51 31.20
C GLY A 467 -47.02 -6.71 31.75
N GLN A 468 -47.66 -7.87 31.76
CA GLN A 468 -47.28 -9.11 32.44
C GLN A 468 -45.90 -9.71 32.08
N PRO A 469 -45.37 -10.62 32.93
CA PRO A 469 -44.12 -11.33 32.67
C PRO A 469 -44.31 -12.25 31.46
N LEU A 470 -43.51 -12.08 30.42
CA LEU A 470 -43.44 -13.09 29.38
C LEU A 470 -42.65 -14.29 29.92
N SER A 471 -43.42 -15.16 30.60
CA SER A 471 -43.35 -16.60 30.45
C SER A 471 -42.78 -16.98 29.09
N ALA A 472 -42.02 -18.08 29.04
CA ALA A 472 -41.90 -18.86 27.81
C ALA A 472 -43.29 -18.94 27.14
N ALA A 473 -43.38 -18.30 25.98
CA ALA A 473 -44.19 -18.77 24.89
C ALA A 473 -43.15 -18.92 23.79
N ASP A 474 -42.49 -20.07 23.80
CA ASP A 474 -41.32 -20.40 22.99
C ASP A 474 -41.47 -19.79 21.59
N GLY A 475 -40.59 -18.85 21.21
CA GLY A 475 -40.55 -18.34 19.82
C GLY A 475 -40.45 -19.49 18.82
N TRP A 476 -39.83 -20.59 19.25
CA TRP A 476 -39.79 -21.87 18.56
C TRP A 476 -41.14 -22.60 18.49
N GLU A 477 -41.97 -22.60 19.55
CA GLU A 477 -43.35 -23.14 19.51
C GLU A 477 -44.23 -22.31 18.57
N LYS A 478 -44.10 -20.98 18.57
CA LYS A 478 -44.78 -20.10 17.61
C LYS A 478 -44.36 -20.40 16.17
N LEU A 479 -43.05 -20.61 15.96
CA LEU A 479 -42.53 -21.04 14.66
C LEU A 479 -43.16 -22.37 14.25
N ALA A 480 -43.16 -23.39 15.12
CA ALA A 480 -43.78 -24.68 14.83
C ALA A 480 -45.27 -24.58 14.52
N HIS A 481 -46.04 -23.72 15.19
CA HIS A 481 -47.45 -23.53 14.89
C HIS A 481 -47.69 -22.75 13.58
N SER A 482 -46.73 -21.92 13.15
CA SER A 482 -46.80 -21.15 11.90
C SER A 482 -46.44 -21.97 10.65
N LEU A 483 -45.73 -23.08 10.83
CA LEU A 483 -45.29 -23.95 9.74
C LEU A 483 -46.44 -24.85 9.26
N THR A 484 -46.64 -24.89 7.96
CA THR A 484 -47.55 -25.84 7.30
C THR A 484 -47.02 -27.27 7.40
N GLU A 485 -47.90 -28.26 7.27
CA GLU A 485 -47.49 -29.67 7.28
C GLU A 485 -46.40 -29.98 6.23
N THR A 486 -46.47 -29.33 5.07
CA THR A 486 -45.44 -29.40 4.02
C THR A 486 -44.08 -28.87 4.46
N GLU A 487 -44.05 -27.79 5.24
CA GLU A 487 -42.82 -27.16 5.72
C GLU A 487 -42.23 -27.91 6.92
N LYS A 488 -43.09 -28.43 7.83
CA LYS A 488 -42.67 -29.30 8.93
C LYS A 488 -42.02 -30.58 8.41
N GLU A 489 -42.60 -31.20 7.40
CA GLU A 489 -42.07 -32.44 6.80
C GLU A 489 -40.73 -32.19 6.09
N ALA A 490 -40.58 -31.06 5.41
CA ALA A 490 -39.30 -30.63 4.83
C ALA A 490 -38.22 -30.40 5.92
N LEU A 491 -38.56 -29.75 7.03
CA LEU A 491 -37.64 -29.57 8.16
C LEU A 491 -37.28 -30.90 8.83
N ARG A 492 -38.22 -31.84 8.98
CA ARG A 492 -37.92 -33.19 9.52
C ARG A 492 -36.95 -33.96 8.62
N LEU A 493 -37.08 -33.85 7.29
CA LEU A 493 -36.14 -34.45 6.35
C LEU A 493 -34.73 -33.83 6.50
N LEU A 494 -34.65 -32.52 6.64
CA LEU A 494 -33.38 -31.81 6.84
C LEU A 494 -32.72 -32.14 8.19
N LEU A 495 -33.49 -32.24 9.28
CA LEU A 495 -32.97 -32.53 10.63
C LEU A 495 -32.50 -33.99 10.78
N ARG A 496 -33.09 -34.94 10.03
CA ARG A 496 -32.68 -36.36 10.03
C ARG A 496 -31.35 -36.60 9.30
N GLY A 497 -30.79 -35.59 8.64
CA GLY A 497 -29.49 -35.68 7.96
C GLY A 497 -29.50 -36.57 6.73
N THR A 498 -30.66 -36.77 6.09
CA THR A 498 -30.74 -37.53 4.83
C THR A 498 -30.24 -36.69 3.65
N GLY A 499 -29.66 -37.38 2.66
CA GLY A 499 -28.81 -36.78 1.63
C GLY A 499 -29.50 -35.72 0.75
N PRO A 500 -28.72 -34.90 0.03
CA PRO A 500 -29.19 -33.69 -0.67
C PRO A 500 -30.18 -33.94 -1.83
N GLY A 501 -30.47 -35.19 -2.19
CA GLY A 501 -31.44 -35.56 -3.23
C GLY A 501 -32.88 -35.70 -2.73
N GLU A 502 -33.12 -36.05 -1.47
CA GLU A 502 -34.47 -36.39 -0.98
C GLU A 502 -35.36 -35.16 -0.81
N LEU A 503 -34.81 -34.01 -0.41
CA LEU A 503 -35.56 -32.75 -0.35
C LEU A 503 -35.99 -32.31 -1.76
N GLN A 504 -35.13 -32.53 -2.76
CA GLN A 504 -35.41 -32.17 -4.13
C GLN A 504 -36.48 -33.09 -4.75
N GLU A 505 -36.46 -34.38 -4.41
CA GLU A 505 -37.52 -35.34 -4.76
C GLU A 505 -38.86 -35.01 -4.06
N PHE A 506 -38.81 -34.63 -2.78
CA PHE A 506 -39.99 -34.19 -2.01
C PHE A 506 -40.64 -32.94 -2.63
N CYS A 507 -39.84 -31.95 -2.98
CA CYS A 507 -40.31 -30.74 -3.66
C CYS A 507 -40.88 -31.06 -5.05
N ARG A 508 -40.21 -31.94 -5.81
CA ARG A 508 -40.66 -32.37 -7.14
C ARG A 508 -41.98 -33.14 -7.10
N ALA A 509 -42.19 -34.01 -6.12
CA ALA A 509 -43.43 -34.76 -5.93
C ALA A 509 -44.62 -33.87 -5.58
N ARG A 510 -44.37 -32.71 -4.95
CA ARG A 510 -45.41 -31.74 -4.54
C ARG A 510 -45.49 -30.49 -5.45
N LEU A 511 -44.78 -30.48 -6.58
CA LEU A 511 -44.69 -29.36 -7.52
C LEU A 511 -44.24 -28.03 -6.86
N LEU A 512 -43.36 -28.11 -5.87
CA LEU A 512 -42.78 -26.97 -5.16
C LEU A 512 -41.36 -26.70 -5.63
N MET A 513 -40.95 -25.43 -5.64
CA MET A 513 -39.57 -25.02 -5.84
C MET A 513 -38.84 -25.03 -4.49
N PRO A 514 -37.72 -25.76 -4.32
CA PRO A 514 -36.98 -25.84 -3.06
C PRO A 514 -36.57 -24.47 -2.50
N GLU A 515 -36.21 -23.54 -3.38
CA GLU A 515 -35.78 -22.18 -3.03
C GLU A 515 -36.94 -21.39 -2.42
N VAL A 516 -38.13 -21.49 -3.02
CA VAL A 516 -39.35 -20.82 -2.54
C VAL A 516 -39.82 -21.43 -1.21
N LEU A 517 -39.66 -22.73 -1.04
CA LEU A 517 -40.01 -23.41 0.22
C LEU A 517 -39.07 -22.97 1.36
N ALA A 518 -37.77 -22.91 1.10
CA ALA A 518 -36.79 -22.48 2.08
C ALA A 518 -36.90 -20.99 2.42
N GLU A 519 -37.21 -20.13 1.44
CA GLU A 519 -37.48 -18.71 1.66
C GLU A 519 -38.71 -18.50 2.55
N LYS A 520 -39.81 -19.25 2.33
CA LYS A 520 -41.00 -19.19 3.18
C LYS A 520 -40.76 -19.66 4.61
N ILE A 521 -39.95 -20.71 4.79
CA ILE A 521 -39.57 -21.19 6.11
C ILE A 521 -38.72 -20.14 6.84
N ASN A 522 -37.78 -19.52 6.12
CA ASN A 522 -36.96 -18.44 6.67
C ASN A 522 -37.79 -17.19 7.00
N GLU A 523 -38.75 -16.79 6.17
CA GLU A 523 -39.64 -15.65 6.45
C GLU A 523 -40.41 -15.86 7.76
N LYS A 524 -40.96 -17.06 7.99
CA LYS A 524 -41.64 -17.43 9.24
C LYS A 524 -40.68 -17.51 10.43
N ALA A 525 -39.45 -17.96 10.20
CA ALA A 525 -38.43 -18.01 11.24
C ALA A 525 -37.96 -16.61 11.65
N VAL A 526 -37.86 -15.67 10.71
CA VAL A 526 -37.59 -14.26 11.01
C VAL A 526 -38.74 -13.65 11.82
N GLU A 527 -39.99 -13.97 11.50
CA GLU A 527 -41.15 -13.47 12.28
C GLU A 527 -41.20 -14.02 13.72
N ALA A 528 -40.81 -15.29 13.91
CA ALA A 528 -40.98 -15.97 15.20
C ALA A 528 -39.73 -15.97 16.09
N VAL A 529 -38.54 -16.01 15.50
CA VAL A 529 -37.23 -16.19 16.17
C VAL A 529 -36.24 -15.08 15.79
N GLU A 530 -36.63 -14.16 14.90
CA GLU A 530 -35.81 -13.03 14.43
C GLU A 530 -34.52 -13.45 13.69
N ASP A 531 -34.49 -14.67 13.13
CA ASP A 531 -33.36 -15.16 12.33
C ASP A 531 -33.76 -16.14 11.20
N ASN A 532 -32.87 -16.30 10.21
CA ASN A 532 -32.97 -17.31 9.17
C ASN A 532 -32.41 -18.65 9.69
N ILE A 533 -33.16 -19.72 9.48
CA ILE A 533 -32.81 -21.06 10.00
C ILE A 533 -32.26 -22.00 8.92
N LEU A 534 -32.47 -21.68 7.63
CA LEU A 534 -32.00 -22.44 6.48
C LEU A 534 -30.95 -21.67 5.67
N GLU A 535 -29.88 -22.36 5.29
CA GLU A 535 -28.88 -21.92 4.32
C GLU A 535 -29.18 -22.51 2.93
N LEU A 536 -29.34 -21.63 1.94
CA LEU A 536 -29.47 -21.97 0.52
C LEU A 536 -28.16 -21.67 -0.19
N ALA A 537 -27.22 -22.62 -0.19
CA ALA A 537 -26.02 -22.58 -1.02
C ALA A 537 -26.22 -23.45 -2.27
N ASP A 538 -25.65 -24.66 -2.30
CA ASP A 538 -25.87 -25.66 -3.37
C ASP A 538 -26.88 -26.75 -2.95
N THR A 539 -27.12 -26.88 -1.64
CA THR A 539 -28.05 -27.83 -1.03
C THR A 539 -28.69 -27.16 0.19
N ALA A 540 -30.00 -27.22 0.36
CA ALA A 540 -30.65 -26.62 1.54
C ALA A 540 -30.22 -27.36 2.81
N SER A 541 -29.73 -26.61 3.80
CA SER A 541 -29.31 -27.17 5.09
C SER A 541 -29.73 -26.27 6.25
N VAL A 542 -29.97 -26.84 7.43
CA VAL A 542 -30.31 -26.10 8.64
C VAL A 542 -29.01 -25.60 9.27
N TYR A 543 -28.94 -24.34 9.72
CA TYR A 543 -27.78 -23.87 10.47
C TYR A 543 -27.59 -24.67 11.76
N GLU A 544 -26.37 -25.14 12.00
CA GLU A 544 -26.06 -26.06 13.10
C GLU A 544 -26.41 -25.48 14.48
N GLU A 545 -26.42 -24.16 14.63
CA GLU A 545 -26.79 -23.48 15.88
C GLU A 545 -28.30 -23.55 16.22
N TYR A 546 -29.16 -23.81 15.23
CA TYR A 546 -30.61 -23.92 15.39
C TYR A 546 -31.13 -25.36 15.41
N ARG A 547 -30.26 -26.33 15.12
CA ARG A 547 -30.62 -27.74 15.02
C ARG A 547 -31.24 -28.28 16.30
N CYS A 548 -30.63 -28.04 17.46
CA CYS A 548 -31.12 -28.57 18.74
C CYS A 548 -32.51 -28.02 19.13
N GLU A 549 -32.76 -26.75 18.84
CA GLU A 549 -34.04 -26.09 19.14
C GLU A 549 -35.13 -26.53 18.14
N LEU A 550 -34.79 -26.68 16.86
CA LEU A 550 -35.69 -27.22 15.84
C LEU A 550 -36.03 -28.69 16.08
N GLU A 551 -35.07 -29.51 16.52
CA GLU A 551 -35.34 -30.88 16.95
C GLU A 551 -36.30 -30.90 18.15
N ARG A 552 -36.13 -29.98 19.13
CA ARG A 552 -37.04 -29.88 20.28
C ARG A 552 -38.48 -29.59 19.89
N VAL A 553 -38.74 -28.76 18.88
CA VAL A 553 -40.12 -28.31 18.60
C VAL A 553 -40.75 -29.02 17.40
N VAL A 554 -39.97 -29.42 16.39
CA VAL A 554 -40.51 -30.06 15.18
C VAL A 554 -40.65 -31.59 15.32
N LEU A 555 -39.88 -32.23 16.22
CA LEU A 555 -39.93 -33.68 16.47
C LEU A 555 -40.78 -34.07 17.69
N ASN A 556 -40.96 -33.18 18.69
CA ASN A 556 -41.75 -33.48 19.89
C ASN A 556 -43.28 -33.31 19.71
N GLU A 557 -43.75 -32.86 18.54
CA GLU A 557 -45.20 -32.84 18.21
C GLU A 557 -45.72 -34.22 17.72
N THR A 558 -44.86 -35.24 17.69
CA THR A 558 -45.24 -36.62 17.34
C THR A 558 -44.93 -37.60 18.47
N GLU A 559 -45.68 -37.48 19.57
CA GLU A 559 -46.13 -38.62 20.39
C GLU A 559 -47.67 -38.59 20.51
#